data_AF-A0A3P7BMN2-F1
#
_entry.id   AF-A0A3P7BMN2-F1
#
_cell.length_a   1.000
_cell.length_b   1.000
_cell.length_c   1.000
_cell.angle_alpha   90.00
_cell.angle_beta   90.00
_cell.angle_gamma   90.00
#
_symmetry.space_group_name_H-M   'P 1'
#
loop_
_entity.id
_entity.type
_entity.pdbx_description
1 polymer ?
#
loop_
_entity_poly.entity_id
_entity_poly.type
_entity_poly.pdbx_seq_one_letter_code
_entity_poly.pdbx_strand_id
1 'polypeptide(L)'
;MSAFCYSERFQRANWEAGQLSSQLDLQAIHIDAAPFQLVENTSVFKIHSVFSMLGLRRAYVTKLGRLVGVVSLRELRAAIEDINHSSTRVPPRSAAVDEEEAEEMIKYTEGFDSCSNHV
;
A
#
# COMPACT_ATOMS: atom_id res chain seq x y z
N MET A 1 46.55 -4.37 13.02
CA MET A 1 45.51 -4.78 12.04
C MET A 1 44.16 -4.08 12.23
N SER A 2 43.71 -3.74 13.44
CA SER A 2 42.35 -3.19 13.68
C SER A 2 42.15 -1.71 13.31
N ALA A 3 43.17 -0.86 13.50
CA ALA A 3 43.06 0.59 13.23
C ALA A 3 42.91 0.94 11.73
N PHE A 4 43.52 0.14 10.83
CA PHE A 4 43.46 0.36 9.38
C PHE A 4 42.06 0.04 8.80
N CYS A 5 41.37 -0.95 9.37
CA CYS A 5 39.98 -1.29 8.99
C CYS A 5 38.98 -0.23 9.48
N TYR A 6 39.27 0.44 10.60
CA TYR A 6 38.43 1.52 11.14
C TYR A 6 38.52 2.80 10.28
N SER A 7 39.72 3.17 9.83
CA SER A 7 39.91 4.35 8.98
C SER A 7 39.26 4.21 7.60
N GLU A 8 39.31 3.02 7.00
CA GLU A 8 38.74 2.78 5.67
C GLU A 8 37.20 2.77 5.70
N ARG A 9 36.59 2.23 6.77
CA ARG A 9 35.14 2.33 7.02
C ARG A 9 34.70 3.77 7.27
N PHE A 10 35.49 4.53 8.02
CA PHE A 10 35.20 5.95 8.27
C PHE A 10 35.28 6.80 6.99
N GLN A 11 36.29 6.56 6.15
CA GLN A 11 36.41 7.21 4.84
C GLN A 11 35.23 6.87 3.92
N ARG A 12 34.80 5.59 3.89
CA ARG A 12 33.62 5.17 3.13
C ARG A 12 32.35 5.86 3.62
N ALA A 13 32.11 5.87 4.94
CA ALA A 13 30.93 6.51 5.53
C ALA A 13 30.88 8.02 5.22
N ASN A 14 32.02 8.72 5.30
CA ASN A 14 32.10 10.14 4.94
C ASN A 14 31.81 10.37 3.45
N TRP A 15 32.33 9.50 2.57
CA TRP A 15 32.03 9.58 1.14
C TRP A 15 30.56 9.29 0.84
N GLU A 16 29.97 8.25 1.44
CA GLU A 16 28.56 7.88 1.29
C GLU A 16 27.64 9.02 1.76
N ALA A 17 27.94 9.63 2.92
CA ALA A 17 27.20 10.78 3.42
C ALA A 17 27.28 11.98 2.47
N GLY A 18 28.47 12.24 1.90
CA GLY A 18 28.66 13.27 0.88
C GLY A 18 27.84 13.00 -0.38
N GLN A 19 27.84 11.77 -0.89
CA GLN A 19 27.06 11.39 -2.08
C GLN A 19 25.55 11.42 -1.84
N LEU A 20 25.07 10.95 -0.69
CA LEU A 20 23.64 10.98 -0.33
C LEU A 20 23.10 12.41 -0.20
N SER A 21 23.96 13.38 0.13
CA SER A 21 23.60 14.79 0.17
C SER A 21 23.59 15.47 -1.21
N SER A 22 24.24 14.87 -2.20
CA SER A 22 24.27 15.39 -3.57
C SER A 22 22.92 15.20 -4.25
N GLN A 23 22.53 16.17 -5.09
CA GLN A 23 21.39 15.98 -5.98
C GLN A 23 21.71 14.93 -7.04
N LEU A 24 20.73 14.08 -7.33
CA LEU A 24 20.84 13.04 -8.35
C LEU A 24 20.52 13.64 -9.73
N ASP A 25 21.44 13.51 -10.69
CA ASP A 25 21.15 13.83 -12.08
C ASP A 25 20.42 12.67 -12.75
N LEU A 26 19.12 12.86 -12.98
CA LEU A 26 18.27 11.87 -13.63
C LEU A 26 18.37 11.90 -15.17
N GLN A 27 19.04 12.89 -15.77
CA GLN A 27 19.13 13.02 -17.23
C GLN A 27 20.09 12.01 -17.84
N ALA A 28 21.13 11.62 -17.10
CA ALA A 28 22.12 10.64 -17.54
C ALA A 28 21.69 9.18 -17.32
N ILE A 29 20.53 8.94 -16.67
CA ILE A 29 20.09 7.61 -16.25
C ILE A 29 18.94 7.13 -17.15
N HIS A 30 19.03 5.88 -17.61
CA HIS A 30 17.93 5.25 -18.34
C HIS A 30 16.82 4.84 -17.38
N ILE A 31 15.66 5.52 -17.46
CA ILE A 31 14.47 5.18 -16.70
C ILE A 31 13.51 4.48 -17.65
N ASP A 32 13.32 3.18 -17.44
CA ASP A 32 12.33 2.42 -18.19
C ASP A 32 10.91 2.82 -17.79
N ALA A 33 10.06 3.04 -18.78
CA ALA A 33 8.64 3.22 -18.54
C ALA A 33 8.03 1.92 -18.01
N ALA A 34 7.10 2.03 -17.05
CA ALA A 34 6.39 0.86 -16.56
C ALA A 34 5.58 0.22 -17.70
N PRO A 35 5.72 -1.10 -17.95
CA PRO A 35 5.07 -1.77 -19.07
C PRO A 35 3.54 -1.82 -18.95
N PHE A 36 3.01 -1.65 -17.74
CA PHE A 36 1.59 -1.51 -17.46
C PHE A 36 1.42 -0.71 -16.16
N GLN A 37 0.24 -0.11 -15.99
CA GLN A 37 -0.07 0.77 -14.87
C GLN A 37 -1.44 0.41 -14.32
N LEU A 38 -1.55 0.31 -13.00
CA LEU A 38 -2.82 0.03 -12.34
C LEU A 38 -3.48 1.33 -11.89
N VAL A 39 -4.79 1.43 -12.12
CA VAL A 39 -5.61 2.57 -11.67
C VAL A 39 -6.23 2.22 -10.32
N GLU A 40 -6.27 3.19 -9.39
CA GLU A 40 -6.80 3.00 -8.03
C GLU A 40 -8.21 2.37 -7.97
N ASN A 41 -9.07 2.64 -8.94
CA ASN A 41 -10.45 2.16 -8.97
C ASN A 41 -10.61 0.77 -9.64
N THR A 42 -9.52 0.03 -9.80
CA THR A 42 -9.58 -1.30 -10.39
C THR A 42 -9.97 -2.33 -9.33
N SER A 43 -11.04 -3.10 -9.58
CA SER A 43 -11.48 -4.16 -8.66
C SER A 43 -10.41 -5.23 -8.48
N VAL A 44 -10.29 -5.78 -7.26
CA VAL A 44 -9.35 -6.85 -6.88
C VAL A 44 -9.37 -8.04 -7.86
N PHE A 45 -10.55 -8.52 -8.27
CA PHE A 45 -10.67 -9.64 -9.22
C PHE A 45 -10.12 -9.33 -10.62
N LYS A 46 -10.29 -8.09 -11.10
CA LYS A 46 -9.68 -7.63 -12.37
C LYS A 46 -8.16 -7.56 -12.24
N ILE A 47 -7.67 -7.05 -11.11
CA ILE A 47 -6.23 -7.02 -10.83
C ILE A 47 -5.65 -8.43 -10.87
N HIS A 48 -6.31 -9.40 -10.24
CA HIS A 48 -5.89 -10.81 -10.23
C HIS A 48 -5.83 -11.41 -11.63
N SER A 49 -6.83 -11.10 -12.46
CA SER A 49 -6.85 -11.53 -13.86
C SER A 49 -5.67 -10.95 -14.63
N VAL A 50 -5.41 -9.64 -14.52
CA VAL A 50 -4.27 -8.97 -15.18
C VAL A 50 -2.93 -9.52 -14.71
N PHE A 51 -2.74 -9.69 -13.40
CA PHE A 51 -1.51 -10.26 -12.83
C PHE A 51 -1.24 -11.67 -13.34
N SER A 52 -2.29 -12.50 -13.44
CA SER A 52 -2.19 -13.87 -13.91
C SER A 52 -1.88 -13.95 -15.40
N MET A 53 -2.54 -13.12 -16.23
CA MET A 53 -2.31 -13.07 -17.68
C MET A 53 -0.89 -12.62 -18.02
N LEU A 54 -0.37 -11.62 -17.29
CA LEU A 54 0.94 -11.03 -17.55
C LEU A 54 2.07 -11.66 -16.74
N GLY A 55 1.79 -12.62 -15.86
CA GLY A 55 2.78 -13.27 -15.01
C GLY A 55 3.48 -12.32 -14.03
N LEU A 56 2.78 -11.28 -13.57
CA LEU A 56 3.36 -10.19 -12.80
C LEU A 56 3.46 -10.53 -11.31
N ARG A 57 4.53 -10.04 -10.67
CA ARG A 57 4.73 -10.18 -9.21
C ARG A 57 4.36 -8.92 -8.44
N ARG A 58 4.55 -7.76 -9.06
CA ARG A 58 4.32 -6.43 -8.50
C ARG A 58 3.76 -5.50 -9.57
N ALA A 59 2.89 -4.59 -9.17
CA ALA A 59 2.35 -3.54 -10.01
C ALA A 59 2.33 -2.21 -9.26
N TYR A 60 2.54 -1.12 -9.99
CA TYR A 60 2.42 0.23 -9.45
C TYR A 60 0.99 0.73 -9.65
N VAL A 61 0.41 1.25 -8.58
CA VAL A 61 -0.91 1.87 -8.56
C VAL A 61 -0.76 3.36 -8.65
N THR A 62 -1.59 3.95 -9.49
CA THR A 62 -1.51 5.37 -9.82
C THR A 62 -2.86 6.04 -9.82
N LYS A 63 -2.84 7.33 -9.53
CA LYS A 63 -3.98 8.24 -9.63
C LYS A 63 -3.51 9.48 -10.38
N LEU A 64 -4.05 9.70 -11.58
CA LEU A 64 -3.70 10.85 -12.43
C LEU A 64 -2.17 11.02 -12.61
N GLY A 65 -1.44 9.91 -12.82
CA GLY A 65 0.02 9.92 -13.00
C GLY A 65 0.84 10.03 -11.71
N ARG A 66 0.21 10.14 -10.54
CA ARG A 66 0.90 10.10 -9.24
C ARG A 66 0.94 8.68 -8.71
N LEU A 67 2.09 8.25 -8.24
CA LEU A 67 2.26 6.97 -7.55
C LEU A 67 1.46 7.01 -6.24
N VAL A 68 0.52 6.08 -6.10
CA VAL A 68 -0.28 5.90 -4.88
C VAL A 68 0.29 4.76 -4.04
N GLY A 69 0.72 3.68 -4.68
CA GLY A 69 1.26 2.52 -3.97
C GLY A 69 1.74 1.42 -4.90
N VAL A 70 2.12 0.30 -4.31
CA VAL A 70 2.52 -0.92 -5.02
C VAL A 70 1.66 -2.06 -4.52
N VAL A 71 1.20 -2.92 -5.42
CA VAL A 71 0.45 -4.13 -5.09
C VAL A 71 1.29 -5.34 -5.44
N SER A 72 1.38 -6.31 -4.52
CA SER A 72 2.02 -7.59 -4.76
C SER A 72 1.02 -8.73 -4.97
N LEU A 73 1.46 -9.80 -5.65
CA LEU A 73 0.63 -11.00 -5.84
C LEU A 73 0.23 -11.65 -4.50
N ARG A 74 1.03 -11.48 -3.44
CA ARG A 74 0.76 -12.04 -2.11
C ARG A 74 -0.42 -11.32 -1.44
N GLU A 75 -0.37 -9.99 -1.41
CA GLU A 75 -1.47 -9.17 -0.89
C GLU A 75 -2.76 -9.42 -1.66
N LEU A 76 -2.66 -9.58 -2.98
CA LEU A 76 -3.81 -9.80 -3.84
C LEU A 76 -4.53 -11.13 -3.56
N ARG A 77 -3.78 -12.19 -3.24
CA ARG A 77 -4.36 -13.48 -2.84
C ARG A 77 -5.06 -13.39 -1.49
N ALA A 78 -4.37 -12.81 -0.49
CA ALA A 78 -4.94 -12.61 0.84
C ALA A 78 -6.25 -11.80 0.77
N ALA A 79 -6.26 -10.71 0.00
CA ALA A 79 -7.47 -9.89 -0.19
C ALA A 79 -8.64 -10.68 -0.82
N ILE A 80 -8.37 -11.60 -1.74
CA ILE A 80 -9.43 -12.43 -2.35
C ILE A 80 -9.97 -13.45 -1.34
N GLU A 81 -9.08 -14.09 -0.57
CA GLU A 81 -9.47 -15.01 0.50
C GLU A 81 -10.36 -14.29 1.53
N ASP A 82 -9.97 -13.10 1.97
CA ASP A 82 -10.73 -12.27 2.92
C ASP A 82 -12.12 -11.87 2.37
N ILE A 83 -12.21 -11.50 1.10
CA ILE A 83 -13.50 -11.19 0.44
C ILE A 83 -14.41 -12.41 0.41
N ASN A 84 -13.86 -13.59 0.13
CA ASN A 84 -14.64 -14.83 0.09
C ASN A 84 -15.11 -15.24 1.50
N HIS A 85 -14.25 -15.11 2.51
CA HIS A 85 -14.61 -15.42 3.90
C HIS A 85 -15.64 -14.45 4.48
N SER A 86 -15.57 -13.16 4.13
CA SER A 86 -16.55 -12.16 4.57
C SER A 86 -17.93 -12.34 3.90
N SER A 87 -17.99 -12.87 2.67
CA SER A 87 -19.24 -13.16 1.97
C SER A 87 -20.05 -14.36 2.53
N THR A 88 -19.43 -15.18 3.38
CA THR A 88 -20.07 -16.39 3.96
C THR A 88 -20.78 -16.11 5.29
N ARG A 89 -20.79 -14.85 5.78
CA ARG A 89 -21.69 -14.45 6.87
C ARG A 89 -23.10 -14.24 6.33
N VAL A 90 -23.73 -15.33 5.89
CA VAL A 90 -25.19 -15.42 5.90
C VAL A 90 -25.56 -15.41 7.39
N PRO A 91 -26.24 -14.39 7.93
CA PRO A 91 -26.74 -14.49 9.29
C PRO A 91 -27.64 -15.73 9.34
N PRO A 92 -27.49 -16.65 10.31
CA PRO A 92 -28.39 -17.77 10.42
C PRO A 92 -29.80 -17.22 10.61
N ARG A 93 -30.65 -17.36 9.58
CA ARG A 93 -32.09 -17.24 9.76
C ARG A 93 -32.49 -18.37 10.72
N SER A 94 -33.17 -17.97 11.79
CA SER A 94 -33.79 -18.76 12.87
C SER A 94 -32.87 -19.36 13.94
N ALA A 95 -32.69 -18.64 15.04
CA ALA A 95 -33.24 -19.03 16.35
C ALA A 95 -33.20 -17.80 17.28
N ALA A 96 -34.32 -17.54 17.95
CA ALA A 96 -34.51 -16.42 18.86
C ALA A 96 -33.45 -16.39 19.98
N VAL A 97 -32.80 -15.25 20.16
CA VAL A 97 -32.17 -14.85 21.42
C VAL A 97 -32.13 -13.32 21.49
N ASP A 98 -32.97 -12.84 22.39
CA ASP A 98 -33.12 -11.55 23.07
C ASP A 98 -32.29 -10.32 22.62
N GLU A 99 -33.04 -9.25 22.36
CA GLU A 99 -32.60 -7.87 22.08
C GLU A 99 -32.01 -7.21 23.33
N GLU A 100 -30.69 -7.24 23.55
CA GLU A 100 -30.03 -6.30 24.48
C GLU A 100 -28.49 -6.23 24.33
N GLU A 101 -27.94 -5.75 23.20
CA GLU A 101 -26.53 -5.28 23.17
C GLU A 101 -26.21 -4.36 21.97
N ALA A 102 -27.10 -3.39 21.68
CA ALA A 102 -26.89 -2.39 20.62
C ALA A 102 -26.63 -0.96 21.15
N GLU A 103 -26.52 -0.76 22.47
CA GLU A 103 -26.43 0.59 23.05
C GLU A 103 -25.01 1.07 23.43
N GLU A 104 -23.96 0.25 23.29
CA GLU A 104 -22.60 0.65 23.74
C GLU A 104 -21.57 0.90 22.62
N MET A 105 -21.97 1.54 21.51
CA MET A 105 -20.96 2.08 20.57
C MET A 105 -21.33 3.39 19.86
N ILE A 106 -22.31 4.14 20.37
CA ILE A 106 -22.71 5.45 19.82
C ILE A 106 -21.93 6.62 20.46
N LYS A 107 -21.11 6.39 21.49
CA LYS A 107 -20.44 7.48 22.22
C LYS A 107 -19.14 8.02 21.60
N TYR A 108 -18.59 7.40 20.55
CA TYR A 108 -17.29 7.82 19.98
C TYR A 108 -17.39 8.67 18.71
N THR A 109 -18.60 9.04 18.25
CA THR A 109 -18.80 9.88 17.04
C THR A 109 -19.30 11.29 17.34
N GLU A 110 -19.19 11.77 18.58
CA GLU A 110 -19.34 13.19 18.90
C GLU A 110 -17.95 13.80 19.18
N GLY A 111 -17.20 14.01 18.11
CA GLY A 111 -15.85 14.56 18.22
C GLY A 111 -15.28 14.92 16.86
N PHE A 112 -15.65 16.11 16.38
CA PHE A 112 -14.99 16.85 15.30
C PHE A 112 -15.51 16.67 13.86
N ASP A 113 -16.81 16.93 13.66
CA ASP A 113 -17.24 17.61 12.44
C ASP A 113 -17.03 19.14 12.61
N SER A 114 -16.11 19.69 11.82
CA SER A 114 -16.36 20.96 11.14
C SER A 114 -15.37 21.14 10.00
N CYS A 115 -15.77 20.63 8.83
CA CYS A 115 -15.41 21.31 7.60
C CYS A 115 -16.56 22.29 7.28
N SER A 116 -16.27 23.59 7.31
CA SER A 116 -16.96 24.58 6.49
C SER A 116 -16.11 25.83 6.29
N ASN A 117 -15.66 25.97 5.04
CA ASN A 117 -15.70 27.18 4.21
C ASN A 117 -14.77 28.38 4.52
N HIS A 118 -13.79 28.53 3.62
CA HIS A 118 -13.57 29.68 2.73
C HIS A 118 -14.19 31.05 3.14
N VAL A 119 -13.33 32.01 3.52
CA VAL A 119 -12.95 33.27 2.83
C VAL A 119 -11.53 33.63 3.26
#